data_AF-A0A1L5BMI0-F1
#
_entry.id   AF-A0A1L5BMI0-F1
#
_cell.length_a   1.000
_cell.length_b   1.000
_cell.length_c   1.000
_cell.angle_alpha   90.00
_cell.angle_beta   90.00
_cell.angle_gamma   90.00
#
_symmetry.space_group_name_H-M   'P 1'
#
loop_
_entity.id
_entity.type
_entity.pdbx_description
1 polymer ?
#
loop_
_entity_poly.entity_id
_entity_poly.type
_entity_poly.pdbx_seq_one_letter_code
_entity_poly.pdbx_strand_id
1 'polypeptide(L)'
;MTQHEKDMAELLGSAAFRRFLFRSIQQAGILAISSNGRDGRDLAFSEGRRSLGFDILRDVDAGQPAPLRHPHSIMTLIAALREEVDQPLKEKPNARDRYSEVSE
;
A
#
# COMPACT_ATOMS: atom_id res chain seq x y z
N MET A 1 22.86 0.80 -12.76
CA MET A 1 21.39 0.91 -12.71
C MET A 1 20.84 1.18 -14.10
N THR A 2 19.83 0.43 -14.52
CA THR A 2 19.03 0.69 -15.72
C THR A 2 18.17 1.94 -15.55
N GLN A 3 17.58 2.46 -16.62
CA GLN A 3 16.67 3.61 -16.53
C GLN A 3 15.45 3.27 -15.65
N HIS A 4 14.85 2.10 -15.87
CA HIS A 4 13.74 1.61 -15.07
C HIS A 4 14.04 1.58 -13.56
N GLU A 5 15.23 1.10 -13.17
CA GLU A 5 15.63 1.10 -11.75
C GLU A 5 15.77 2.52 -11.18
N LYS A 6 16.21 3.49 -11.99
CA LYS A 6 16.27 4.90 -11.58
C LYS A 6 14.88 5.49 -11.40
N ASP A 7 13.97 5.24 -12.35
CA ASP A 7 12.60 5.73 -12.31
C ASP A 7 11.87 5.17 -11.08
N MET A 8 12.02 3.87 -10.81
CA MET A 8 11.44 3.24 -9.62
C MET A 8 12.06 3.77 -8.32
N ALA A 9 13.37 4.04 -8.30
CA ALA A 9 14.02 4.63 -7.13
C ALA A 9 13.50 6.06 -6.85
N GLU A 10 13.31 6.86 -7.90
CA GLU A 10 12.72 8.19 -7.80
C GLU A 10 11.29 8.15 -7.29
N LEU A 11 10.45 7.30 -7.87
CA LEU A 11 9.06 7.10 -7.42
C LEU A 11 9.02 6.63 -5.97
N LEU A 12 9.84 5.66 -5.58
CA LEU A 12 9.88 5.15 -4.21
C LEU A 12 10.33 6.22 -3.20
N GLY A 13 11.15 7.18 -3.62
CA GLY A 13 11.53 8.36 -2.84
C GLY A 13 10.35 9.29 -2.53
N SER A 14 9.30 9.30 -3.35
CA SER A 14 8.11 10.13 -3.16
C SER A 14 7.13 9.55 -2.12
N ALA A 15 6.84 10.35 -1.09
CA ALA A 15 5.81 10.03 -0.09
C ALA A 15 4.43 9.80 -0.72
N ALA A 16 4.06 10.64 -1.70
CA ALA A 16 2.78 10.51 -2.39
C ALA A 16 2.66 9.17 -3.13
N PHE A 17 3.76 8.72 -3.75
CA PHE A 17 3.80 7.43 -4.42
C PHE A 17 3.75 6.27 -3.43
N ARG A 18 4.46 6.33 -2.29
CA ARG A 18 4.36 5.30 -1.24
C ARG A 18 2.94 5.16 -0.69
N ARG A 19 2.21 6.26 -0.50
CA ARG A 19 0.78 6.23 -0.11
C ARG A 19 -0.10 5.62 -1.21
N PHE A 20 0.19 5.95 -2.47
CA PHE A 20 -0.48 5.32 -3.60
C PHE A 20 -0.23 3.80 -3.62
N LEU A 21 1.03 3.38 -3.47
CA LEU A 21 1.42 1.98 -3.42
C LEU A 21 0.73 1.25 -2.28
N PHE A 22 0.66 1.85 -1.09
CA PHE A 22 -0.10 1.30 0.03
C PHE A 22 -1.57 1.08 -0.30
N ARG A 23 -2.25 2.06 -0.92
CA ARG A 23 -3.65 1.88 -1.38
C ARG A 23 -3.77 0.76 -2.41
N SER A 24 -2.81 0.65 -3.34
CA SER A 24 -2.78 -0.44 -4.33
C SER A 24 -2.61 -1.81 -3.67
N ILE A 25 -1.75 -1.94 -2.65
CA ILE A 25 -1.58 -3.16 -1.85
C ILE A 25 -2.91 -3.56 -1.17
N GLN A 26 -3.61 -2.59 -0.58
CA GLN A 26 -4.91 -2.83 0.06
C GLN A 26 -5.95 -3.28 -0.97
N GLN A 27 -6.06 -2.57 -2.10
CA GLN A 27 -7.00 -2.91 -3.16
C GLN A 27 -6.71 -4.28 -3.77
N ALA A 28 -5.44 -4.64 -3.92
CA ALA A 28 -5.04 -5.97 -4.39
C ALA A 28 -5.37 -7.10 -3.38
N GLY A 29 -5.75 -6.77 -2.14
CA GLY A 29 -6.07 -7.77 -1.12
C GLY A 29 -4.85 -8.58 -0.67
N ILE A 30 -3.65 -8.00 -0.73
CA ILE A 30 -2.40 -8.64 -0.29
C ILE A 30 -2.39 -8.82 1.24
N LEU A 31 -2.98 -7.87 1.96
CA LEU A 31 -3.09 -7.89 3.43
C LEU A 31 -4.48 -8.35 3.90
N ALA A 32 -5.34 -8.78 2.98
CA ALA A 32 -6.69 -9.23 3.31
C ALA A 32 -6.69 -10.71 3.76
N ILE A 33 -7.80 -11.14 4.37
CA ILE A 33 -8.04 -12.55 4.67
C ILE A 33 -7.95 -13.36 3.37
N SER A 34 -7.34 -14.54 3.45
CA SER A 34 -7.10 -15.39 2.28
C SER A 34 -8.41 -15.78 1.60
N SER A 35 -8.40 -15.69 0.27
CA SER A 35 -9.45 -16.28 -0.56
C SER A 35 -9.27 -17.80 -0.60
N ASN A 36 -10.36 -18.55 -0.68
CA ASN A 36 -10.35 -20.00 -0.72
C ASN A 36 -11.48 -20.54 -1.62
N GLY A 37 -11.52 -21.87 -1.81
CA GLY A 37 -12.49 -22.53 -2.68
C GLY A 37 -13.97 -22.24 -2.36
N ARG A 38 -14.29 -21.73 -1.15
CA ARG A 38 -15.65 -21.32 -0.78
C ARG A 38 -16.07 -19.99 -1.44
N ASP A 39 -15.13 -19.19 -1.94
CA ASP A 39 -15.41 -17.92 -2.62
C ASP A 39 -15.89 -18.14 -4.07
N GLY A 40 -15.84 -19.38 -4.56
CA GLY A 40 -16.45 -19.77 -5.83
C GLY A 40 -15.96 -18.94 -7.02
N ARG A 41 -16.89 -18.30 -7.73
CA ARG A 41 -16.58 -17.48 -8.92
C ARG A 41 -15.72 -16.25 -8.59
N ASP A 42 -15.82 -15.72 -7.37
CA ASP A 42 -15.07 -14.54 -6.96
C ASP A 42 -13.60 -14.85 -6.62
N LEU A 43 -13.26 -16.13 -6.43
CA LEU A 43 -11.90 -16.58 -6.17
C LEU A 43 -10.94 -16.21 -7.31
N ALA A 44 -11.31 -16.50 -8.56
CA ALA A 44 -10.44 -16.20 -9.70
C ALA A 44 -10.22 -14.68 -9.85
N PHE A 45 -11.26 -13.89 -9.54
CA PHE A 45 -11.18 -12.44 -9.56
C PHE A 45 -10.29 -11.90 -8.43
N SER A 46 -10.44 -12.40 -7.21
CA SER A 46 -9.63 -11.96 -6.05
C SER A 46 -8.16 -12.36 -6.20
N GLU A 47 -7.88 -13.59 -6.63
CA GLU A 47 -6.51 -14.05 -6.89
C GLU A 47 -5.86 -13.26 -8.03
N GLY A 48 -6.58 -12.98 -9.13
CA GLY A 48 -6.05 -12.18 -10.24
C GLY A 48 -5.63 -10.76 -9.81
N ARG A 49 -6.44 -10.10 -8.96
CA ARG A 49 -6.08 -8.80 -8.39
C ARG A 49 -4.88 -8.89 -7.46
N ARG A 50 -4.78 -9.95 -6.67
CA ARG A 50 -3.64 -10.17 -5.76
C ARG A 50 -2.36 -10.41 -6.53
N SER A 51 -2.39 -11.23 -7.58
CA SER A 51 -1.26 -11.46 -8.49
C SER A 51 -0.76 -10.15 -9.09
N LEU A 52 -1.66 -9.32 -9.65
CA LEU A 52 -1.28 -8.02 -10.20
C LEU A 52 -0.63 -7.11 -9.14
N GLY A 53 -1.16 -7.10 -7.92
CA GLY A 53 -0.56 -6.34 -6.82
C GLY A 53 0.87 -6.79 -6.49
N PHE A 54 1.14 -8.09 -6.52
CA PHE A 54 2.49 -8.62 -6.34
C PHE A 54 3.42 -8.27 -7.50
N ASP A 55 2.92 -8.25 -8.74
CA ASP A 55 3.71 -7.84 -9.89
C ASP A 55 4.09 -6.36 -9.81
N ILE A 56 3.17 -5.49 -9.39
CA ILE A 56 3.46 -4.07 -9.12
C ILE A 56 4.51 -3.94 -8.01
N LEU A 57 4.38 -4.70 -6.91
CA LEU A 57 5.37 -4.69 -5.83
C LEU A 57 6.76 -5.14 -6.32
N ARG A 58 6.82 -6.12 -7.21
CA ARG A 58 8.08 -6.60 -7.78
C ARG A 58 8.72 -5.57 -8.71
N ASP A 59 7.91 -4.88 -9.50
CA ASP A 59 8.36 -3.80 -10.38
C ASP A 59 8.96 -2.65 -9.55
N VAL A 60 8.25 -2.20 -8.52
CA VAL A 60 8.73 -1.13 -7.63
C VAL A 60 9.97 -1.56 -6.83
N ASP A 61 10.13 -2.85 -6.50
CA ASP A 61 11.33 -3.35 -5.81
C ASP A 61 12.62 -3.13 -6.60
N ALA A 62 12.55 -2.97 -7.93
CA ALA A 62 13.69 -2.58 -8.75
C ALA A 62 14.28 -1.22 -8.32
N GLY A 63 13.47 -0.34 -7.73
CA GLY A 63 13.88 0.95 -7.17
C GLY A 63 14.62 0.86 -5.84
N GLN A 64 14.61 -0.28 -5.16
CA GLN A 64 15.37 -0.47 -3.92
C GLN A 64 16.88 -0.56 -4.21
N PRO A 65 17.74 -0.13 -3.26
CA PRO A 65 19.16 -0.45 -3.28
C PRO A 65 19.36 -1.96 -3.45
N ALA A 66 20.30 -2.39 -4.29
CA ALA A 66 20.50 -3.80 -4.62
C ALA A 66 20.59 -4.75 -3.41
N PRO A 67 21.25 -4.40 -2.28
CA PRO A 67 21.27 -5.24 -1.08
C PRO A 67 19.93 -5.38 -0.35
N LEU A 68 18.97 -4.49 -0.61
CA LEU A 68 17.65 -4.46 0.02
C LEU A 68 16.56 -5.11 -0.86
N ARG A 69 16.87 -5.42 -2.11
CA ARG A 69 15.94 -6.11 -3.02
C ARG A 69 15.68 -7.52 -2.51
N HIS A 70 14.43 -7.96 -2.62
CA HIS A 70 14.03 -9.29 -2.13
C HIS A 70 13.05 -9.95 -3.10
N PRO A 71 13.10 -11.28 -3.32
CA PRO A 71 12.15 -11.97 -4.22
C PRO A 71 10.66 -11.77 -3.88
N HIS A 72 10.38 -11.40 -2.63
CA HIS A 72 9.04 -11.11 -2.11
C HIS A 72 8.79 -9.62 -1.85
N SER A 73 9.66 -8.73 -2.35
CA SER A 73 9.53 -7.27 -2.25
C SER A 73 9.34 -6.75 -0.81
N ILE A 74 9.95 -7.42 0.17
CA ILE A 74 9.71 -7.18 1.60
C ILE A 74 10.06 -5.74 1.99
N MET A 75 11.21 -5.24 1.52
CA MET A 75 11.64 -3.87 1.85
C MET A 75 10.75 -2.81 1.22
N THR A 76 10.23 -3.08 0.01
CA THR A 76 9.26 -2.21 -0.66
C THR A 76 7.91 -2.19 0.05
N LEU A 77 7.44 -3.35 0.51
CA LEU A 77 6.25 -3.43 1.36
C LEU A 77 6.43 -2.65 2.66
N ILE A 78 7.57 -2.81 3.34
CA ILE A 78 7.90 -2.06 4.56
C ILE A 78 7.90 -0.54 4.29
N ALA A 79 8.48 -0.10 3.18
CA ALA A 79 8.51 1.31 2.82
C ALA A 79 7.10 1.90 2.64
N ALA A 80 6.19 1.16 1.99
CA ALA A 80 4.80 1.56 1.85
C ALA A 80 4.05 1.59 3.20
N LEU A 81 4.27 0.59 4.06
CA LEU A 81 3.64 0.49 5.37
C LEU A 81 4.10 1.60 6.33
N ARG A 82 5.39 1.93 6.34
CA ARG A 82 5.93 3.02 7.17
C ARG A 82 5.30 4.36 6.82
N GLU A 83 5.17 4.66 5.53
CA GLU A 83 4.52 5.90 5.09
C GLU A 83 3.07 6.00 5.55
N GLU A 84 2.34 4.89 5.65
CA GLU A 84 0.97 4.92 6.20
C GLU A 84 0.97 5.16 7.71
N VAL A 85 1.87 4.52 8.46
CA VAL A 85 1.95 4.66 9.92
C VAL A 85 2.40 6.07 10.33
N ASP A 86 3.29 6.68 9.56
CA ASP A 86 3.82 8.02 9.84
C ASP A 86 2.84 9.15 9.49
N GLN A 87 1.62 8.84 9.00
CA GLN A 87 0.60 9.86 8.78
C GLN A 87 0.08 10.39 10.11
N PRO A 88 -0.02 11.73 10.30
CA PRO A 88 -0.64 12.29 11.48
C PRO A 88 -2.07 11.76 11.56
N LEU A 89 -2.38 11.10 12.69
CA LEU A 89 -3.73 10.61 12.98
C LEU A 89 -4.71 11.76 12.73
N LYS A 90 -5.63 11.59 11.76
CA LYS A 90 -6.74 12.52 11.59
C LYS A 90 -7.49 12.57 12.93
N GLU A 91 -7.31 13.66 13.66
CA GLU A 91 -8.07 13.89 14.89
C GLU A 91 -9.55 13.76 14.53
N LYS A 92 -10.24 12.78 15.14
CA LYS A 92 -11.68 12.71 15.03
C LYS A 92 -12.22 13.99 15.67
N PRO A 93 -13.14 14.73 15.04
CA PRO A 93 -13.72 15.92 15.65
C PRO A 93 -14.30 15.51 17.00
N ASN A 94 -13.77 16.13 18.06
CA ASN A 94 -14.17 15.86 19.43
C ASN A 94 -15.68 16.02 19.52
N ALA A 95 -16.38 14.99 20.01
CA ALA A 95 -17.84 15.00 20.16
C ALA A 95 -18.35 16.13 21.10
N ARG A 96 -17.45 16.84 21.79
CA ARG A 96 -17.74 18.01 22.63
C ARG A 96 -18.11 19.27 21.84
N ASP A 97 -17.71 19.41 20.58
CA ASP A 97 -18.05 20.60 19.77
C ASP A 97 -19.51 20.62 19.28
N ARG A 98 -20.25 19.52 19.41
CA ARG A 98 -21.64 19.44 18.95
C ARG A 98 -22.68 19.99 19.92
N TYR A 99 -22.31 20.29 21.16
CA TYR A 99 -23.23 20.83 22.18
C TYR A 99 -23.02 22.33 22.48
N SER A 100 -21.95 22.94 21.95
CA SER A 100 -21.69 24.38 22.06
C SER A 100 -22.58 25.22 21.14
N GLU A 101 -23.15 24.66 20.07
CA GLU A 101 -24.01 25.38 19.13
C GLU A 101 -25.50 25.41 19.53
N VAL A 102 -25.90 24.75 20.63
CA VAL A 102 -27.32 24.69 21.08
C VAL A 102 -27.58 25.62 22.28
N SER A 103 -26.69 26.58 22.51
CA SER A 103 -26.79 27.53 23.62
C SER A 103 -26.82 28.98 23.12
N GLU A 104 -27.85 29.35 22.34
CA GLU A 104 -28.29 30.74 22.14
C GLU A 104 -29.76 30.78 21.71
#